data_AF-A0A8E0SH87-F1
#
_entry.id   AF-A0A8E0SH87-F1
#
_cell.length_a   1.000
_cell.length_b   1.000
_cell.length_c   1.000
_cell.angle_alpha   90.00
_cell.angle_beta   90.00
_cell.angle_gamma   90.00
#
_symmetry.space_group_name_H-M   'P 1'
#
loop_
_entity.id
_entity.type
_entity.pdbx_description
1 polymer ?
#
loop_
_entity_poly.entity_id
_entity_poly.type
_entity_poly.pdbx_seq_one_letter_code
_entity_poly.pdbx_strand_id
1 'polypeptide(L)'
;MDETKSELLRKYEQKFKALADQKRLEIMYELCQRGKTCVCDLTEIFEVTQSKLSYHLKILLDANLITKETKGTWSYYDLNDEEVNGLLSEELCCIFRKKGEGDCC
;
A
#
# COMPACT_ATOMS: atom_id res chain seq x y z
N MET A 1 21.18 19.76 1.09
CA MET A 1 21.29 18.34 0.71
C MET A 1 20.59 17.41 1.71
N ASP A 2 19.70 17.93 2.57
CA ASP A 2 19.06 17.17 3.67
C ASP A 2 17.53 17.03 3.50
N GLU A 3 16.90 18.00 2.81
CA GLU A 3 15.44 18.10 2.63
C GLU A 3 14.83 16.88 1.91
N THR A 4 15.49 16.40 0.86
CA THR A 4 15.01 15.27 0.04
C THR A 4 15.00 13.94 0.80
N LYS A 5 15.94 13.76 1.73
CA LYS A 5 16.02 12.53 2.54
C LYS A 5 14.93 12.51 3.61
N SER A 6 14.68 13.64 4.26
CA SER A 6 13.60 13.79 5.24
C SER A 6 12.23 13.53 4.61
N GLU A 7 11.99 14.07 3.41
CA GLU A 7 10.76 13.83 2.67
C GLU A 7 10.58 12.35 2.28
N LEU A 8 11.66 11.69 1.82
CA LEU A 8 11.65 10.26 1.51
C LEU A 8 11.27 9.41 2.73
N LEU A 9 11.89 9.66 3.88
CA LEU A 9 11.60 8.93 5.12
C LEU A 9 10.15 9.14 5.58
N ARG A 10 9.61 10.35 5.42
CA ARG A 10 8.20 10.63 5.74
C ARG A 10 7.23 9.86 4.84
N LYS A 11 7.54 9.70 3.54
CA LYS A 11 6.77 8.85 2.63
C LYS A 11 6.77 7.39 3.09
N TYR A 12 7.95 6.86 3.45
CA TYR A 12 8.05 5.50 3.98
C TYR A 12 7.33 5.33 5.32
N GLU A 13 7.42 6.31 6.22
CA GLU A 13 6.68 6.31 7.50
C GLU A 13 5.17 6.17 7.26
N GLN A 14 4.61 6.94 6.32
CA GLN A 14 3.20 6.87 5.97
C GLN A 14 2.81 5.48 5.43
N LYS A 15 3.63 4.92 4.54
CA LYS A 15 3.42 3.56 3.99
C LYS A 15 3.49 2.50 5.07
N PHE A 16 4.48 2.54 5.96
CA PHE A 16 4.59 1.57 7.05
C PHE A 16 3.45 1.69 8.05
N LYS A 17 3.00 2.90 8.39
CA LYS A 17 1.79 3.11 9.20
C LYS A 17 0.53 2.56 8.52
N ALA A 18 0.46 2.59 7.19
CA ALA A 18 -0.61 2.00 6.42
C ALA A 18 -0.56 0.46 6.45
N LEU A 19 0.63 -0.14 6.42
CA LEU A 19 0.83 -1.59 6.44
C LEU A 19 0.78 -2.21 7.85
N ALA A 20 0.99 -1.43 8.91
CA ALA A 20 0.98 -1.88 10.31
C ALA A 20 -0.44 -2.15 10.86
N ASP A 21 -1.27 -2.89 10.12
CA ASP A 21 -2.61 -3.31 10.50
C ASP A 21 -3.00 -4.56 9.71
N GLN A 22 -3.46 -5.58 10.44
CA GLN A 22 -3.74 -6.88 9.86
C GLN A 22 -4.79 -6.82 8.74
N LYS A 23 -5.89 -6.07 8.93
CA LYS A 23 -6.97 -6.02 7.94
C LYS A 23 -6.52 -5.37 6.64
N ARG A 24 -5.69 -4.32 6.71
CA ARG A 24 -5.07 -3.71 5.53
C ARG A 24 -4.14 -4.67 4.79
N LEU A 25 -3.36 -5.49 5.50
CA LEU A 25 -2.54 -6.53 4.87
C LEU A 25 -3.40 -7.58 4.16
N GLU A 26 -4.51 -8.01 4.77
CA GLU A 26 -5.44 -8.94 4.12
C GLU A 26 -6.07 -8.33 2.85
N ILE A 27 -6.47 -7.05 2.87
CA ILE A 27 -6.95 -6.32 1.68
C ILE A 27 -5.88 -6.29 0.59
N MET A 28 -4.65 -5.98 0.94
CA MET A 28 -3.51 -5.93 0.00
C MET A 28 -3.27 -7.31 -0.64
N TYR A 29 -3.37 -8.37 0.15
CA TYR A 29 -3.26 -9.75 -0.32
C TYR A 29 -4.40 -10.10 -1.29
N GLU A 30 -5.66 -9.80 -0.96
CA GLU A 30 -6.79 -10.08 -1.85
C GLU A 30 -6.68 -9.33 -3.19
N LEU A 31 -6.25 -8.05 -3.16
CA LEU A 31 -6.00 -7.28 -4.38
C LEU A 31 -4.83 -7.86 -5.19
N CYS A 32 -3.79 -8.39 -4.55
CA CYS A 32 -2.70 -9.08 -5.24
C CYS A 32 -3.18 -10.31 -6.00
N GLN A 33 -4.06 -11.10 -5.38
CA GLN A 33 -4.55 -12.35 -5.95
C GLN A 33 -5.59 -12.16 -7.06
N ARG A 34 -6.41 -11.10 -6.95
CA ARG A 34 -7.56 -10.85 -7.83
C ARG A 34 -7.33 -9.73 -8.84
N GLY A 35 -6.33 -8.88 -8.61
CA GLY A 35 -6.15 -7.61 -9.31
C GLY A 35 -7.32 -6.65 -9.02
N LYS A 36 -7.69 -5.87 -10.03
CA LYS A 36 -8.77 -4.89 -9.98
C LYS A 36 -10.10 -5.48 -9.49
N THR A 37 -10.50 -5.10 -8.28
CA THR A 37 -11.66 -5.67 -7.56
C THR A 37 -12.67 -4.58 -7.19
N CYS A 38 -13.97 -4.87 -7.31
CA CYS A 38 -15.03 -3.93 -6.94
C CYS A 38 -15.15 -3.79 -5.40
N VAL A 39 -15.53 -2.60 -4.93
CA VAL A 39 -15.81 -2.36 -3.50
C VAL A 39 -16.87 -3.30 -2.92
N CYS A 40 -17.81 -3.76 -3.75
CA CYS A 40 -18.88 -4.66 -3.31
C CYS A 40 -18.34 -6.06 -3.04
N ASP A 41 -17.51 -6.57 -3.94
CA ASP A 41 -16.83 -7.85 -3.77
C ASP A 41 -15.94 -7.82 -2.52
N LEU A 42 -15.19 -6.73 -2.32
CA LEU A 42 -14.37 -6.55 -1.11
C LEU A 42 -15.24 -6.50 0.16
N THR A 43 -16.40 -5.84 0.12
CA THR A 43 -17.31 -5.78 1.28
C THR A 43 -17.83 -7.16 1.64
N GLU A 44 -18.13 -7.99 0.63
CA GLU A 44 -18.58 -9.36 0.80
C GLU A 44 -17.46 -10.27 1.33
N ILE A 45 -16.25 -10.20 0.75
CA ILE A 45 -15.09 -11.02 1.17
C ILE A 45 -14.71 -10.77 2.63
N PHE A 46 -14.73 -9.51 3.07
CA PHE A 46 -14.28 -9.15 4.41
C PHE A 46 -15.39 -9.18 5.46
N GLU A 47 -16.65 -9.42 5.08
CA GLU A 47 -17.83 -9.45 5.96
C GLU A 47 -17.92 -8.23 6.90
N VAL A 48 -17.46 -7.07 6.44
CA VAL A 48 -17.47 -5.80 7.19
C VAL A 48 -18.46 -4.82 6.61
N THR A 49 -18.84 -3.80 7.38
CA THR A 49 -19.62 -2.68 6.83
C THR A 49 -18.78 -1.92 5.80
N GLN A 50 -19.45 -1.41 4.75
CA GLN A 50 -18.82 -0.56 3.75
C GLN A 50 -18.08 0.64 4.37
N SER A 51 -18.58 1.20 5.47
CA SER A 51 -17.95 2.30 6.20
C SER A 51 -16.58 1.91 6.80
N LYS A 52 -16.49 0.72 7.40
CA LYS A 52 -15.22 0.20 7.94
C LYS A 52 -14.24 -0.12 6.83
N LEU A 53 -14.71 -0.77 5.75
CA LEU A 53 -13.85 -1.06 4.60
C LEU A 53 -13.32 0.23 3.96
N SER A 54 -14.19 1.23 3.77
CA SER A 54 -13.82 2.53 3.20
C SER A 54 -12.76 3.25 4.01
N TYR A 55 -12.75 3.10 5.34
CA TYR A 55 -11.70 3.63 6.20
C TYR A 55 -10.33 3.01 5.90
N HIS A 56 -10.26 1.67 5.81
CA HIS A 56 -9.01 0.98 5.47
C HIS A 56 -8.54 1.35 4.05
N LEU A 57 -9.45 1.33 3.07
CA LEU A 57 -9.15 1.70 1.68
C LEU A 57 -8.66 3.14 1.55
N LYS A 58 -9.24 4.07 2.31
CA LYS A 58 -8.79 5.47 2.33
C LYS A 58 -7.35 5.58 2.81
N ILE A 59 -6.98 4.89 3.88
CA ILE A 59 -5.59 4.98 4.39
C ILE A 59 -4.59 4.36 3.41
N LEU A 60 -4.97 3.26 2.75
CA LEU A 60 -4.15 2.65 1.71
C LEU A 60 -3.99 3.55 0.48
N LEU A 61 -5.06 4.26 0.07
CA LEU A 61 -5.03 5.27 -0.99
C LEU A 61 -4.15 6.46 -0.62
N ASP A 62 -4.32 7.00 0.59
CA ASP A 62 -3.54 8.14 1.08
C ASP A 62 -2.03 7.81 1.15
N ALA A 63 -1.70 6.53 1.36
CA ALA A 63 -0.33 6.01 1.33
C ALA A 63 0.17 5.57 -0.06
N ASN A 64 -0.61 5.80 -1.12
CA ASN A 64 -0.32 5.41 -2.50
C ASN A 64 -0.09 3.90 -2.72
N LEU A 65 -0.54 3.03 -1.82
CA LEU A 65 -0.33 1.57 -1.94
C LEU A 65 -1.35 0.89 -2.85
N ILE A 66 -2.51 1.51 -3.03
CA ILE A 66 -3.57 1.05 -3.93
C ILE A 66 -4.01 2.19 -4.84
N THR A 67 -4.62 1.85 -5.96
CA THR A 67 -5.26 2.78 -6.87
C THR A 67 -6.77 2.61 -6.83
N LYS A 68 -7.51 3.64 -7.26
CA LYS A 68 -8.97 3.63 -7.36
C LYS A 68 -9.39 4.09 -8.74
N GLU A 69 -10.25 3.31 -9.38
CA GLU A 69 -10.94 3.68 -10.62
C GLU A 69 -12.45 3.69 -10.40
N THR A 70 -13.14 4.74 -10.82
CA THR A 70 -14.61 4.80 -10.75
C THR A 70 -15.21 4.54 -12.13
N LYS A 71 -16.06 3.52 -12.24
CA LYS A 71 -16.81 3.21 -13.46
C LYS A 71 -18.30 3.28 -13.16
N GLY A 72 -18.95 4.37 -13.58
CA GLY A 72 -20.33 4.66 -13.24
C GLY A 72 -20.50 4.86 -11.73
N THR A 73 -21.35 4.05 -11.10
CA THR A 73 -21.59 4.08 -9.64
C THR A 73 -20.62 3.21 -8.85
N TRP A 74 -19.80 2.39 -9.52
CA TRP A 74 -18.94 1.41 -8.88
C TRP A 74 -17.51 1.90 -8.76
N SER A 75 -16.90 1.65 -7.60
CA SER A 75 -15.49 1.91 -7.33
C SER A 75 -14.71 0.60 -7.37
N TYR A 76 -13.65 0.58 -8.16
CA TYR A 76 -12.71 -0.53 -8.29
C TYR A 76 -11.39 -0.13 -7.67
N TYR A 77 -10.76 -1.08 -6.97
CA TYR A 77 -9.47 -0.92 -6.31
C TYR A 77 -8.48 -1.93 -6.87
N ASP A 78 -7.23 -1.53 -6.98
CA ASP A 78 -6.15 -2.38 -7.45
C ASP A 78 -4.86 -2.03 -6.71
N LEU A 79 -3.85 -2.89 -6.78
CA LEU A 79 -2.52 -2.56 -6.29
C LEU A 79 -1.92 -1.38 -7.04
N ASN A 80 -1.12 -0.58 -6.35
CA ASN A 80 -0.17 0.30 -7.01
C ASN A 80 1.17 -0.41 -7.12
N ASP A 81 1.33 -1.22 -8.16
CA ASP A 81 2.51 -2.09 -8.32
C ASP A 81 3.83 -1.32 -8.31
N GLU A 82 3.86 -0.10 -8.87
CA GLU A 82 5.06 0.75 -8.85
C GLU A 82 5.50 1.09 -7.42
N GLU A 83 4.56 1.56 -6.60
CA GLU A 83 4.83 1.98 -5.23
C GLU A 83 5.08 0.80 -4.28
N VAL A 84 4.42 -0.35 -4.53
CA VAL A 84 4.60 -1.60 -3.78
C VAL A 84 5.95 -2.24 -4.13
N ASN A 85 6.32 -2.30 -5.40
CA ASN A 85 7.63 -2.80 -5.81
C ASN A 85 8.76 -1.92 -5.29
N GLY A 86 8.56 -0.59 -5.25
CA GLY A 86 9.50 0.33 -4.62
C GLY A 86 9.74 0.05 -3.13
N LEU A 87 8.70 -0.34 -2.37
CA LEU A 87 8.84 -0.76 -0.97
C LEU A 87 9.66 -2.06 -0.82
N LEU A 88 9.61 -2.95 -1.80
CA LEU A 88 10.32 -4.23 -1.77
C LEU A 88 11.67 -4.16 -2.50
N SER A 89 12.10 -2.95 -2.90
CA SER A 89 13.30 -2.73 -3.69
C SER A 89 14.57 -2.59 -2.83
N GLU A 90 15.72 -2.71 -3.50
CA GLU A 90 17.04 -2.50 -2.89
C GLU A 90 17.24 -1.07 -2.37
N GLU A 91 16.52 -0.08 -2.91
CA GLU A 91 16.61 1.31 -2.44
C GLU A 91 16.20 1.43 -0.96
N LEU A 92 15.16 0.69 -0.56
CA LEU A 92 14.77 0.60 0.84
C LEU A 92 15.80 -0.18 1.66
N CYS A 93 16.45 -1.20 1.08
CA CYS A 93 17.51 -1.96 1.74
C CYS A 93 18.68 -1.04 2.16
N CYS A 94 19.12 -0.14 1.28
CA CYS A 94 20.21 0.80 1.59
C CYS A 94 19.81 1.89 2.63
N ILE A 95 18.51 2.04 2.97
CA ILE A 95 18.06 2.88 4.12
C ILE A 95 18.34 2.18 5.47
N PHE A 96 18.17 0.86 5.54
CA PHE A 96 18.26 0.11 6.80
C PHE A 96 19.53 -0.72 6.97
N ARG A 97 20.30 -0.95 5.90
CA ARG A 97 21.54 -1.72 5.92
C ARG A 97 22.76 -0.80 5.90
N LYS A 98 23.74 -1.04 6.78
CA LYS A 98 25.03 -0.35 6.74
C LYS A 98 25.82 -0.80 5.51
N LYS A 99 26.36 0.16 4.76
CA LYS A 99 27.25 -0.12 3.64
C LYS A 99 28.52 -0.81 4.17
N GLY A 100 28.66 -2.12 3.95
CA GLY A 100 29.83 -2.90 4.40
C GLY A 100 29.57 -4.36 4.83
N GLU A 101 28.32 -4.79 5.03
CA GLU A 101 28.01 -6.19 5.36
C GLU A 101 27.09 -6.80 4.29
N GLY A 102 27.70 -7.35 3.24
CA GLY A 102 27.07 -8.16 2.19
C GLY A 102 26.48 -7.33 1.04
N ASP A 103 26.92 -7.65 -0.17
CA ASP A 103 26.48 -7.06 -1.45
C ASP A 103 24.95 -6.94 -1.51
N CYS A 104 24.49 -5.70 -1.47
CA CYS A 104 23.18 -5.30 -1.98
C CYS A 104 23.20 -3.84 -2.46
N CYS A 105 24.34 -3.14 -2.31
CA CYS A 105 24.76 -1.92 -2.98
C CYS A 105 26.28 -1.70 -2.70
#